data_AF-H8Z6K4-F1
#
_entry.id   AF-H8Z6K4-F1
#
_cell.length_a   1.000
_cell.length_b   1.000
_cell.length_c   1.000
_cell.angle_alpha   90.00
_cell.angle_beta   90.00
_cell.angle_gamma   90.00
#
_symmetry.space_group_name_H-M   'P 1'
#
loop_
_entity.id
_entity.type
_entity.pdbx_description
1 polymer ?
#
loop_
_entity_poly.entity_id
_entity_poly.type
_entity_poly.pdbx_seq_one_letter_code
_entity_poly.pdbx_strand_id
1 'polypeptide(L)'
;MQLRFAYRGTGEEYVSAKGWEQTTLKRCPLHPQGGCHFARHGTYARISPPGTLICRYYCPEGHRTFSLLPDCYAAQLTGQLSEVEDVVKAVENAPSQAVACEQLRPDIELPGVQRWVGRRVGAVRLALHLLKGLLPERFADCAATLSAFALTLGLLDGCGVLVVLRGIAEPWLQQLPAPLGFRPRHRVVGGRRAARQHPTGADPPGKNR
;
A
#
# COMPACT_ATOMS: atom_id res chain seq x y z
N MET A 1 4.93 -13.32 4.37
CA MET A 1 3.68 -12.70 4.86
C MET A 1 4.02 -11.37 5.50
N GLN A 2 3.22 -10.33 5.29
CA GLN A 2 3.42 -9.03 5.93
C GLN A 2 2.40 -8.86 7.05
N LEU A 3 2.82 -8.38 8.21
CA LEU A 3 2.00 -8.13 9.38
C LEU A 3 2.11 -6.65 9.77
N ARG A 4 1.13 -6.18 10.54
CA ARG A 4 1.09 -4.83 11.06
C ARG A 4 2.13 -4.64 12.16
N PHE A 5 2.80 -3.50 12.13
CA PHE A 5 3.52 -2.93 13.28
C PHE A 5 2.88 -1.58 13.62
N ALA A 6 2.23 -1.51 14.79
CA ALA A 6 1.52 -0.33 15.26
C ALA A 6 2.49 0.77 15.69
N TYR A 7 3.10 1.44 14.72
CA TYR A 7 4.03 2.55 14.90
C TYR A 7 3.27 3.87 14.74
N ARG A 8 3.45 4.79 15.70
CA ARG A 8 2.69 6.05 15.76
C ARG A 8 3.35 7.24 15.06
N GLY A 9 4.60 7.10 14.65
CA GLY A 9 5.37 8.17 13.99
C GLY A 9 5.34 8.11 12.47
N THR A 10 6.00 9.08 11.85
CA THR A 10 6.23 9.14 10.39
C THR A 10 7.30 8.14 9.95
N GLY A 11 7.45 7.95 8.63
CA GLY A 11 8.53 7.15 8.06
C GLY A 11 9.91 7.73 8.37
N GLU A 12 10.04 9.06 8.41
CA GLU A 12 11.27 9.77 8.75
C GLU A 12 11.66 9.57 10.21
N GLU A 13 10.70 9.63 11.12
CA GLU A 13 10.89 9.32 12.54
C GLU A 13 11.25 7.84 12.72
N TYR A 14 10.58 6.95 11.97
CA TYR A 14 10.89 5.53 11.98
C TYR A 14 12.33 5.25 11.54
N VAL A 15 12.82 5.93 10.50
CA VAL A 15 14.22 5.79 10.06
C VAL A 15 15.18 6.36 11.09
N SER A 16 14.93 7.58 11.55
CA SER A 16 15.78 8.28 12.53
C SER A 16 15.94 7.50 13.83
N ALA A 17 14.85 6.90 14.32
CA ALA A 17 14.84 6.10 15.54
C ALA A 17 15.27 4.64 15.34
N LYS A 18 15.69 4.26 14.12
CA LYS A 18 15.94 2.86 13.73
C LYS A 18 14.80 1.94 14.16
N GLY A 19 13.56 2.31 13.87
CA GLY A 19 12.37 1.65 14.40
C GLY A 19 12.31 0.14 14.14
N TRP A 20 13.01 -0.36 13.12
CA TRP A 20 13.14 -1.81 12.89
C TRP A 20 13.81 -2.54 14.06
N GLU A 21 14.73 -1.92 14.79
CA GLU A 21 15.39 -2.52 15.95
C GLU A 21 14.38 -2.77 17.08
N GLN A 22 13.42 -1.87 17.24
CA GLN A 22 12.38 -1.87 18.27
C GLN A 22 11.22 -2.84 17.98
N THR A 23 11.06 -3.27 16.72
CA THR A 23 10.01 -4.23 16.36
C THR A 23 10.22 -5.58 17.03
N THR A 24 9.15 -6.12 17.62
CA THR A 24 9.17 -7.45 18.24
C THR A 24 7.96 -8.27 17.82
N LEU A 25 8.20 -9.54 17.48
CA LEU A 25 7.17 -10.56 17.30
C LEU A 25 7.52 -11.74 18.18
N LYS A 26 6.89 -11.80 19.37
CA LYS A 26 7.28 -12.75 20.43
C LYS A 26 6.88 -14.20 20.15
N ARG A 27 5.82 -14.41 19.37
CA ARG A 27 5.28 -15.74 19.08
C ARG A 27 5.12 -15.92 17.58
N CYS A 28 5.35 -17.15 17.13
CA CYS A 28 5.11 -17.50 15.73
C CYS A 28 3.61 -17.41 15.43
N PRO A 29 3.20 -16.69 14.36
CA PRO A 29 1.80 -16.65 13.96
C PRO A 29 1.22 -18.00 13.51
N LEU A 30 2.08 -18.97 13.14
CA LEU A 30 1.65 -20.32 12.73
C LEU A 30 1.64 -21.32 13.87
N HIS A 31 2.50 -21.14 14.87
CA HIS A 31 2.57 -22.01 16.04
C HIS A 31 2.53 -21.14 17.31
N PRO A 32 1.35 -20.65 17.73
CA PRO A 32 1.22 -19.76 18.87
C PRO A 32 1.68 -20.36 20.21
N GLN A 33 1.68 -21.69 20.30
CA GLN A 33 2.14 -22.44 21.47
C GLN A 33 3.67 -22.62 21.50
N GLY A 34 4.40 -22.26 20.44
CA GLY A 34 5.84 -22.44 20.33
C GLY A 34 6.23 -23.79 19.69
N GLY A 35 7.44 -24.26 19.98
CA GLY A 35 8.01 -25.51 19.42
C GLY A 35 8.55 -25.39 17.99
N CYS A 36 8.21 -24.31 17.29
CA CYS A 36 8.86 -23.94 16.04
C CYS A 36 10.05 -23.02 16.35
N HIS A 37 11.20 -23.22 15.71
CA HIS A 37 12.45 -22.45 15.91
C HIS A 37 12.33 -21.02 15.34
N PHE A 38 11.27 -20.33 15.72
CA PHE A 38 10.88 -19.03 15.24
C PHE A 38 11.81 -17.96 15.76
N ALA A 39 12.43 -17.22 14.85
CA ALA A 39 13.46 -16.26 15.20
C ALA A 39 13.44 -15.05 14.28
N ARG A 40 14.10 -13.98 14.72
CA ARG A 40 14.38 -12.80 13.90
C ARG A 40 15.31 -13.21 12.74
N HIS A 41 15.01 -12.71 11.54
CA HIS A 41 15.63 -13.10 10.27
C HIS A 41 16.13 -11.87 9.47
N GLY A 42 16.68 -10.90 10.19
CA GLY A 42 17.22 -9.66 9.64
C GLY A 42 16.14 -8.68 9.17
N THR A 43 16.47 -7.91 8.14
CA THR A 43 15.62 -6.85 7.59
C THR A 43 15.59 -6.90 6.06
N TYR A 44 14.67 -6.15 5.44
CA TYR A 44 14.77 -5.77 4.02
C TYR A 44 14.59 -4.26 3.85
N ALA A 45 15.21 -3.68 2.83
CA ALA A 45 15.14 -2.25 2.57
C ALA A 45 13.87 -1.85 1.79
N ARG A 46 13.38 -0.63 2.04
CA ARG A 46 12.43 0.05 1.13
C ARG A 46 13.09 1.26 0.50
N ILE A 47 12.57 1.65 -0.67
CA ILE A 47 13.12 2.75 -1.48
C ILE A 47 12.88 4.12 -0.82
N SER A 48 11.71 4.31 -0.20
CA SER A 48 11.32 5.59 0.39
C SER A 48 10.63 5.41 1.76
N PRO A 49 11.00 6.21 2.77
CA PRO A 49 12.17 7.11 2.79
C PRO A 49 13.51 6.35 2.67
N PRO A 50 14.59 6.98 2.18
CA PRO A 50 15.91 6.35 2.15
C PRO A 50 16.36 5.88 3.54
N GLY A 51 17.06 4.74 3.60
CA GLY A 51 17.46 4.13 4.87
C GLY A 51 16.37 3.32 5.58
N THR A 52 15.15 3.23 5.01
CA THR A 52 14.08 2.39 5.56
C THR A 52 14.47 0.92 5.56
N LEU A 53 14.47 0.30 6.74
CA LEU A 53 14.56 -1.14 6.93
C LEU A 53 13.31 -1.69 7.59
N ILE A 54 12.86 -2.86 7.17
CA ILE A 54 11.68 -3.55 7.70
C ILE A 54 12.12 -4.87 8.32
N CYS A 55 11.82 -5.07 9.59
CA CYS A 55 12.20 -6.27 10.34
C CYS A 55 11.46 -7.52 9.83
N ARG A 56 12.19 -8.63 9.80
CA ARG A 56 11.70 -9.94 9.39
C ARG A 56 11.92 -10.97 10.49
N TYR A 57 11.01 -11.93 10.52
CA TYR A 57 11.08 -13.15 11.31
C TYR A 57 10.89 -14.35 10.39
N TYR A 58 11.43 -15.49 10.77
CA TYR A 58 11.30 -16.73 10.01
C TYR A 58 10.86 -17.87 10.92
N CYS A 59 9.89 -18.65 10.45
CA CYS A 59 9.46 -19.90 11.04
C CYS A 59 9.98 -21.05 10.16
N PRO A 60 10.98 -21.83 10.61
CA PRO A 60 11.52 -22.96 9.87
C PRO A 60 10.47 -24.02 9.55
N GLU A 61 9.67 -24.41 10.54
CA GLU A 61 8.67 -25.48 10.44
C GLU A 61 7.50 -25.09 9.55
N GLY A 62 7.11 -23.81 9.60
CA GLY A 62 6.09 -23.26 8.71
C GLY A 62 6.63 -22.81 7.36
N HIS A 63 7.95 -22.92 7.13
CA HIS A 63 8.66 -22.43 5.95
C HIS A 63 8.21 -21.04 5.51
N ARG A 64 8.09 -20.11 6.47
CA ARG A 64 7.46 -18.80 6.22
C ARG A 64 8.17 -17.65 6.89
N THR A 65 8.43 -16.61 6.12
CA THR A 65 8.93 -15.32 6.59
C THR A 65 7.77 -14.36 6.90
N PHE A 66 7.86 -13.66 8.02
CA PHE A 66 6.95 -12.60 8.46
C PHE A 66 7.70 -11.27 8.47
N SER A 67 7.14 -10.26 7.83
CA SER A 67 7.69 -8.91 7.83
C SER A 67 6.77 -7.96 8.59
N LEU A 68 7.31 -7.14 9.47
CA LEU A 68 6.53 -6.22 10.30
C LEU A 68 6.50 -4.81 9.67
N LEU A 69 5.44 -4.48 8.93
CA LEU A 69 5.32 -3.18 8.26
C LEU A 69 4.75 -2.12 9.21
N PRO A 70 5.45 -1.00 9.46
CA PRO A 70 4.93 0.11 10.26
C PRO A 70 3.68 0.74 9.62
N ASP A 71 2.76 1.19 10.47
CA ASP A 71 1.48 1.76 10.02
C ASP A 71 1.62 2.96 9.09
N CYS A 72 2.69 3.74 9.18
CA CYS A 72 2.95 4.87 8.28
C CYS A 72 3.24 4.45 6.82
N TYR A 73 3.65 3.21 6.54
CA TYR A 73 4.07 2.80 5.19
C TYR A 73 2.95 2.22 4.32
N ALA A 74 2.86 2.58 3.05
CA ALA A 74 1.89 1.96 2.15
C ALA A 74 2.26 0.50 1.84
N ALA A 75 1.29 -0.42 1.95
CA ALA A 75 1.48 -1.81 1.56
C ALA A 75 1.48 -1.93 0.03
N GLN A 76 2.47 -2.63 -0.53
CA GLN A 76 2.61 -2.91 -1.98
C GLN A 76 2.63 -1.68 -2.91
N LEU A 77 2.71 -0.47 -2.35
CA LEU A 77 3.01 0.77 -3.06
C LEU A 77 4.29 1.37 -2.48
N THR A 78 5.10 2.00 -3.32
CA THR A 78 6.26 2.77 -2.85
C THR A 78 5.76 3.95 -2.03
N GLY A 79 6.43 4.19 -0.90
CA GLY A 79 6.19 5.36 -0.06
C GLY A 79 5.35 5.10 1.18
N GLN A 80 4.91 6.20 1.78
CA GLN A 80 4.10 6.28 2.98
C GLN A 80 2.60 6.35 2.65
N LEU A 81 1.75 6.08 3.64
CA LEU A 81 0.31 6.28 3.52
C LEU A 81 -0.05 7.76 3.40
N SER A 82 0.68 8.65 4.08
CA SER A 82 0.54 10.11 3.95
C SER A 82 0.77 10.56 2.50
N GLU A 83 1.87 10.14 1.89
CA GLU A 83 2.16 10.46 0.48
C GLU A 83 1.08 9.95 -0.48
N VAL A 84 0.50 8.78 -0.21
CA VAL A 84 -0.63 8.25 -1.01
C VAL A 84 -1.89 9.09 -0.80
N GLU A 85 -2.15 9.49 0.43
CA GLU A 85 -3.28 10.32 0.82
C GLU A 85 -3.21 11.71 0.21
N ASP A 86 -2.05 12.37 0.21
CA ASP A 86 -1.84 13.68 -0.40
C ASP A 86 -2.16 13.66 -1.91
N VAL A 87 -1.72 12.60 -2.61
CA VAL A 87 -2.04 12.42 -4.04
C VAL A 87 -3.53 12.28 -4.27
N VAL A 88 -4.23 11.50 -3.42
CA VAL A 88 -5.68 11.30 -3.58
C VAL A 88 -6.43 12.57 -3.23
N LYS A 89 -6.06 13.29 -2.17
CA LYS A 89 -6.63 14.58 -1.81
C LYS A 89 -6.44 15.63 -2.91
N ALA A 90 -5.25 15.68 -3.53
CA ALA A 90 -5.01 16.57 -4.67
C ALA A 90 -5.97 16.28 -5.83
N VAL A 91 -6.27 15.02 -6.11
CA VAL A 91 -7.23 14.62 -7.14
C VAL A 91 -8.68 14.92 -6.72
N GLU A 92 -9.04 14.70 -5.46
CA GLU A 92 -10.38 14.99 -4.94
C GLU A 92 -10.71 16.49 -4.95
N ASN A 93 -9.70 17.35 -4.78
CA ASN A 93 -9.85 18.81 -4.75
C ASN A 93 -9.66 19.49 -6.12
N ALA A 94 -9.19 18.76 -7.13
CA ALA A 94 -8.99 19.31 -8.47
C ALA A 94 -10.27 19.25 -9.31
N PRO A 95 -10.45 20.18 -10.27
CA PRO A 95 -11.58 20.12 -11.22
C PRO A 95 -11.59 18.84 -12.06
N SER A 96 -10.41 18.25 -12.30
CA SER A 96 -10.27 16.95 -12.93
C SER A 96 -8.97 16.27 -12.53
N GLN A 97 -8.91 14.94 -12.69
CA GLN A 97 -7.67 14.20 -12.48
C GLN A 97 -6.55 14.64 -13.44
N ALA A 98 -6.88 15.08 -14.66
CA ALA A 98 -5.88 15.55 -15.62
C ALA A 98 -5.17 16.81 -15.09
N VAL A 99 -5.93 17.77 -14.57
CA VAL A 99 -5.41 18.99 -13.95
C VAL A 99 -4.54 18.65 -12.73
N ALA A 100 -4.97 17.71 -11.89
CA ALA A 100 -4.14 17.26 -10.77
C ALA A 100 -2.82 16.61 -11.26
N CYS A 101 -2.86 15.82 -12.34
CA CYS A 101 -1.66 15.16 -12.87
C CYS A 101 -0.62 16.16 -13.39
N GLU A 102 -1.01 17.29 -13.94
CA GLU A 102 -0.06 18.31 -14.42
C GLU A 102 0.83 18.87 -13.30
N GLN A 103 0.32 18.87 -12.06
CA GLN A 103 1.03 19.38 -10.89
C GLN A 103 1.75 18.28 -10.09
N LEU A 104 1.41 17.02 -10.33
CA LEU A 104 1.95 15.87 -9.60
C LEU A 104 3.11 15.24 -10.38
N ARG A 105 4.30 15.13 -9.75
CA ARG A 105 5.48 14.45 -10.31
C ARG A 105 5.94 15.00 -11.69
N PRO A 106 6.44 16.25 -11.73
CA PRO A 106 6.94 16.87 -12.97
C PRO A 106 8.20 16.19 -13.54
N ASP A 107 8.80 15.25 -12.80
CA ASP A 107 9.99 14.49 -13.17
C ASP A 107 9.71 13.33 -14.16
N ILE A 108 8.45 13.07 -14.50
CA ILE A 108 8.07 12.04 -15.48
C ILE A 108 7.02 12.55 -16.47
N GLU A 109 6.98 11.96 -17.65
CA GLU A 109 6.00 12.28 -18.70
C GLU A 109 4.55 12.10 -18.25
N LEU A 110 3.64 12.96 -18.74
CA LEU A 110 2.22 13.01 -18.33
C LEU A 110 1.49 11.66 -18.38
N PRO A 111 1.64 10.80 -19.42
CA PRO A 111 1.02 9.47 -19.41
C PRO A 111 1.54 8.58 -18.26
N GLY A 112 2.80 8.78 -17.86
CA GLY A 112 3.41 8.14 -16.71
C GLY A 112 2.77 8.61 -15.40
N VAL A 113 2.59 9.92 -15.23
CA VAL A 113 1.90 10.51 -14.08
C VAL A 113 0.47 10.00 -13.98
N GLN A 114 -0.30 10.04 -15.07
CA GLN A 114 -1.69 9.60 -15.08
C GLN A 114 -1.84 8.14 -14.63
N ARG A 115 -0.96 7.24 -15.08
CA ARG A 115 -0.94 5.84 -14.62
C ARG A 115 -0.52 5.71 -13.15
N TRP A 116 0.41 6.54 -12.70
CA TRP A 116 0.89 6.54 -11.32
C TRP A 116 -0.18 7.03 -10.34
N VAL A 117 -0.88 8.12 -10.68
CA VAL A 117 -2.02 8.69 -9.95
C VAL A 117 -3.19 7.72 -9.96
N GLY A 118 -3.59 7.24 -11.14
CA GLY A 118 -4.73 6.33 -11.30
C GLY A 118 -4.59 5.05 -10.48
N ARG A 119 -3.37 4.49 -10.37
CA ARG A 119 -3.10 3.33 -9.51
C ARG A 119 -3.30 3.62 -8.02
N ARG A 120 -2.95 4.81 -7.55
CA ARG A 120 -3.11 5.23 -6.14
C ARG A 120 -4.56 5.53 -5.81
N VAL A 121 -5.19 6.37 -6.62
CA VAL A 121 -6.61 6.73 -6.48
C VAL A 121 -7.49 5.49 -6.54
N GLY A 122 -7.30 4.62 -7.53
CA GLY A 122 -8.07 3.39 -7.65
C GLY A 122 -7.88 2.44 -6.46
N ALA A 123 -6.65 2.32 -5.95
CA ALA A 123 -6.37 1.47 -4.78
C ALA A 123 -7.02 2.00 -3.50
N VAL A 124 -6.94 3.31 -3.26
CA VAL A 124 -7.59 3.95 -2.11
C VAL A 124 -9.11 3.84 -2.22
N ARG A 125 -9.70 4.20 -3.36
CA ARG A 125 -11.16 4.09 -3.57
C ARG A 125 -11.66 2.67 -3.35
N LEU A 126 -10.97 1.66 -3.87
CA LEU A 126 -11.32 0.27 -3.62
C LEU A 126 -11.28 -0.07 -2.12
N ALA A 127 -10.23 0.34 -1.42
CA ALA A 127 -10.11 0.11 0.02
C ALA A 127 -11.25 0.78 0.80
N LEU A 128 -11.60 2.03 0.48
CA LEU A 128 -12.72 2.74 1.11
C LEU A 128 -14.05 2.04 0.86
N HIS A 129 -14.33 1.61 -0.38
CA HIS A 129 -15.56 0.85 -0.69
C HIS A 129 -15.64 -0.46 0.10
N LEU A 130 -14.54 -1.20 0.24
CA LEU A 130 -14.51 -2.43 1.03
C LEU A 130 -14.75 -2.14 2.52
N LEU A 131 -14.19 -1.06 3.05
CA LEU A 131 -14.42 -0.67 4.43
C LEU A 131 -15.88 -0.29 4.70
N LYS A 132 -16.56 0.34 3.74
CA LYS A 132 -18.02 0.55 3.84
C LYS A 132 -18.78 -0.75 4.03
N GLY A 133 -18.43 -1.80 3.27
CA GLY A 133 -19.07 -3.11 3.36
C GLY A 133 -18.68 -3.90 4.62
N LEU A 134 -17.45 -3.76 5.10
CA LEU A 134 -16.96 -4.45 6.29
C LEU A 134 -17.44 -3.82 7.60
N LEU A 135 -17.67 -2.50 7.58
CA LEU A 135 -18.02 -1.70 8.75
C LEU A 135 -19.22 -0.78 8.43
N PRO A 136 -20.38 -1.34 8.03
CA PRO A 136 -21.53 -0.56 7.58
C PRO A 136 -22.06 0.35 8.69
N GLU A 137 -22.06 -0.12 9.94
CA GLU A 137 -22.48 0.66 11.12
C GLU A 137 -21.72 1.99 11.28
N ARG A 138 -20.54 2.10 10.68
CA ARG A 138 -19.70 3.30 10.75
C ARG A 138 -19.67 4.08 9.44
N PHE A 139 -19.77 3.41 8.30
CA PHE A 139 -19.44 4.01 7.00
C PHE A 139 -20.49 3.80 5.90
N ALA A 140 -21.66 3.20 6.16
CA ALA A 140 -22.67 2.92 5.13
C ALA A 140 -23.01 4.17 4.29
N ASP A 141 -23.26 5.29 4.95
CA ASP A 141 -23.66 6.56 4.30
C ASP A 141 -22.47 7.45 3.92
N CYS A 142 -21.23 7.03 4.25
CA CYS A 142 -20.03 7.80 3.95
C CYS A 142 -19.65 7.67 2.47
N ALA A 143 -19.47 8.78 1.75
CA ALA A 143 -18.94 8.70 0.38
C ALA A 143 -17.54 8.03 0.37
N ALA A 144 -17.20 7.30 -0.69
CA ALA A 144 -15.91 6.61 -0.80
C ALA A 144 -14.77 7.56 -1.22
N THR A 145 -14.61 8.65 -0.46
CA THR A 145 -13.58 9.68 -0.61
C THR A 145 -12.84 9.87 0.72
N LEU A 146 -11.60 10.36 0.66
CA LEU A 146 -10.83 10.59 1.88
C LEU A 146 -11.45 11.69 2.74
N SER A 147 -11.97 12.75 2.12
CA SER A 147 -12.64 13.84 2.83
C SER A 147 -13.88 13.37 3.61
N ALA A 148 -14.73 12.53 3.02
CA ALA A 148 -15.92 12.03 3.71
C ALA A 148 -15.56 11.08 4.86
N PHE A 149 -14.56 10.22 4.68
CA PHE A 149 -14.04 9.38 5.74
C PHE A 149 -13.39 10.20 6.87
N ALA A 150 -12.64 11.26 6.54
CA ALA A 150 -12.06 12.15 7.55
C ALA A 150 -13.15 12.78 8.43
N LEU A 151 -14.20 13.33 7.81
CA LEU A 151 -15.36 13.91 8.51
C LEU A 151 -16.05 12.87 9.40
N THR A 152 -16.33 11.68 8.86
CA THR A 152 -16.97 10.59 9.60
C THR A 152 -16.15 10.12 10.80
N LEU A 153 -14.82 10.20 10.70
CA LEU A 153 -13.90 9.84 11.77
C LEU A 153 -13.64 10.98 12.76
N GLY A 154 -14.16 12.19 12.52
CA GLY A 154 -13.89 13.38 13.33
C GLY A 154 -12.43 13.82 13.29
N LEU A 155 -11.74 13.55 12.17
CA LEU A 155 -10.32 13.88 12.02
C LEU A 155 -10.14 15.34 11.61
N LEU A 156 -9.20 16.02 12.25
CA LEU A 156 -8.77 17.37 11.88
C LEU A 156 -7.91 17.33 10.61
N ASP A 157 -7.78 18.48 9.95
CA ASP A 157 -6.88 18.64 8.81
C ASP A 157 -5.44 18.22 9.16
N GLY A 158 -4.80 17.51 8.23
CA GLY A 158 -3.46 16.96 8.42
C GLY A 158 -3.38 15.63 9.20
N CYS A 159 -4.48 15.16 9.80
CA CYS A 159 -4.53 13.80 10.36
C CYS A 159 -4.56 12.76 9.22
N GLY A 160 -3.70 11.74 9.32
CA GLY A 160 -3.58 10.69 8.30
C GLY A 160 -4.75 9.71 8.33
N VAL A 161 -5.77 9.95 7.50
CA VAL A 161 -6.98 9.13 7.38
C VAL A 161 -6.62 7.68 7.09
N LEU A 162 -5.71 7.43 6.15
CA LEU A 162 -5.32 6.07 5.77
C LEU A 162 -4.60 5.32 6.92
N VAL A 163 -3.82 6.00 7.75
CA VAL A 163 -3.15 5.40 8.92
C VAL A 163 -4.19 5.01 9.96
N VAL A 164 -5.14 5.90 10.25
CA VAL A 164 -6.25 5.63 11.17
C VAL A 164 -7.10 4.46 10.66
N LEU A 165 -7.43 4.44 9.37
CA LEU A 165 -8.18 3.35 8.75
C LEU A 165 -7.43 2.03 8.79
N ARG A 166 -6.11 2.00 8.66
CA ARG A 166 -5.33 0.76 8.84
C ARG A 166 -5.48 0.21 10.26
N GLY A 167 -5.46 1.08 11.27
CA GLY A 167 -5.68 0.69 12.66
C GLY A 167 -7.08 0.12 12.88
N ILE A 168 -8.11 0.80 12.39
CA ILE A 168 -9.51 0.34 12.47
C ILE A 168 -9.68 -1.00 11.74
N ALA A 169 -9.02 -1.16 10.60
CA ALA A 169 -9.12 -2.33 9.76
C ALA A 169 -8.19 -3.49 10.16
N GLU A 170 -7.52 -3.39 11.32
CA GLU A 170 -6.53 -4.37 11.80
C GLU A 170 -6.99 -5.84 11.65
N PRO A 171 -8.22 -6.23 12.05
CA PRO A 171 -8.67 -7.61 11.94
C PRO A 171 -8.70 -8.13 10.49
N TRP A 172 -8.83 -7.25 9.51
CA TRP A 172 -9.02 -7.58 8.11
C TRP A 172 -7.80 -7.30 7.22
N LEU A 173 -6.68 -6.83 7.78
CA LEU A 173 -5.54 -6.41 6.96
C LEU A 173 -4.99 -7.53 6.06
N GLN A 174 -5.11 -8.80 6.45
CA GLN A 174 -4.68 -9.92 5.59
C GLN A 174 -5.61 -10.16 4.40
N GLN A 175 -6.87 -9.71 4.45
CA GLN A 175 -7.83 -9.85 3.34
C GLN A 175 -8.00 -8.56 2.53
N LEU A 176 -7.67 -7.41 3.11
CA LEU A 176 -7.77 -6.12 2.44
C LEU A 176 -6.65 -5.88 1.42
N PRO A 177 -6.97 -5.21 0.30
CA PRO A 177 -5.97 -4.84 -0.70
C PRO A 177 -5.08 -3.69 -0.20
N ALA A 178 -4.00 -3.47 -0.93
CA ALA A 178 -3.23 -2.23 -0.87
C ALA A 178 -4.13 -0.98 -1.07
N PRO A 179 -3.80 0.16 -0.46
CA PRO A 179 -2.57 0.42 0.31
C PRO A 179 -2.68 0.04 1.80
N LEU A 180 -3.88 -0.20 2.31
CA LEU A 180 -4.12 -0.46 3.73
C LEU A 180 -3.69 -1.88 4.11
N GLY A 181 -4.16 -2.87 3.37
CA GLY A 181 -3.99 -4.29 3.68
C GLY A 181 -2.84 -4.96 2.94
N PHE A 182 -2.55 -6.17 3.42
CA PHE A 182 -1.43 -7.02 3.05
C PHE A 182 -1.81 -8.15 2.11
N ARG A 183 -3.08 -8.23 1.67
CA ARG A 183 -3.51 -9.25 0.71
C ARG A 183 -2.63 -9.17 -0.52
N PRO A 184 -1.88 -10.23 -0.86
CA PRO A 184 -1.06 -10.23 -2.06
C PRO A 184 -1.95 -9.90 -3.25
N ARG A 185 -1.51 -8.98 -4.12
CA ARG A 185 -2.10 -8.92 -5.45
C ARG A 185 -1.88 -10.30 -6.07
N HIS A 186 -2.95 -11.08 -6.20
CA HIS A 186 -2.91 -12.17 -7.16
C HIS A 186 -2.58 -11.47 -8.47
N ARG A 187 -1.35 -11.68 -8.98
CA ARG A 187 -1.16 -11.55 -10.42
C ARG A 187 -2.28 -12.41 -10.97
N VAL A 188 -3.15 -11.81 -11.76
CA VAL A 188 -3.88 -12.57 -12.76
C VAL A 188 -2.77 -13.25 -13.55
N VAL A 189 -2.39 -14.47 -13.14
CA VAL A 189 -1.70 -15.40 -14.00
C VAL A 189 -2.67 -15.50 -15.14
N GLY A 190 -2.29 -14.91 -16.27
CA GLY A 190 -3.14 -14.74 -17.44
C GLY A 190 -3.65 -16.09 -17.90
N GLY A 191 -4.77 -16.52 -17.32
CA GLY A 191 -5.64 -17.57 -17.85
C GLY A 191 -6.43 -17.04 -19.03
N ARG A 192 -5.76 -16.36 -19.97
CA ARG A 192 -6.26 -16.04 -21.31
C ARG A 192 -5.04 -16.02 -22.24
N ARG A 193 -4.85 -17.16 -22.90
CA ARG A 193 -4.09 -17.38 -24.14
C ARG A 193 -2.80 -16.55 -24.30
N ALA A 194 -1.67 -17.22 -24.09
CA ALA A 194 -0.38 -16.91 -24.73
C ALA A 194 -0.44 -17.18 -26.26
N ALA A 195 -1.46 -16.66 -26.94
CA ALA A 195 -1.57 -16.67 -28.38
C ALA A 195 -2.09 -15.29 -28.79
N ARG A 196 -1.28 -14.56 -29.56
CA ARG A 196 -1.48 -13.19 -30.08
C ARG A 196 -0.86 -12.04 -29.28
N GLN A 197 0.34 -12.21 -28.74
CA GLN A 197 1.26 -11.05 -28.71
C GLN A 197 1.86 -10.93 -30.11
N HIS A 198 1.44 -9.91 -30.86
CA HIS A 198 2.10 -9.55 -32.12
C HIS A 198 3.44 -8.88 -31.77
N PRO A 199 4.54 -9.19 -32.49
CA PRO A 199 5.80 -8.47 -32.32
C PRO A 199 5.58 -7.02 -32.76
N THR A 200 5.74 -6.07 -31.84
CA THR A 200 5.90 -4.65 -32.19
C THR A 200 7.35 -4.43 -32.62
N GLY A 201 7.65 -4.72 -33.87
CA GLY A 201 8.83 -4.22 -34.58
C GLY A 201 8.41 -3.09 -35.52
N ALA A 202 9.30 -2.14 -35.78
CA ALA A 202 9.05 -1.09 -36.77
C ALA A 202 8.78 -1.71 -38.15
N ASP A 203 7.87 -1.11 -38.93
CA ASP A 203 7.59 -1.52 -40.31
C ASP A 203 8.90 -1.52 -41.12
N PRO A 204 9.20 -2.59 -41.88
CA PRO A 204 10.36 -2.59 -42.75
C PRO A 204 10.17 -1.54 -43.86
N PRO A 205 11.23 -0.80 -44.25
CA PRO A 205 11.13 0.21 -45.29
C PRO A 205 10.66 -0.43 -46.60
N GLY A 206 9.66 0.21 -47.22
CA GLY A 206 9.05 -0.25 -48.47
C GLY A 206 10.10 -0.41 -49.58
N LYS A 207 10.04 -1.54 -50.29
CA LYS A 207 10.88 -1.77 -51.47
C LYS A 207 10.44 -0.81 -52.59
N ASN A 208 11.29 0.16 -52.92
CA ASN A 208 11.13 0.98 -54.12
C ASN A 208 11.15 0.07 -55.36
N ARG A 209 10.11 0.19 -56.20
CA ARG A 209 10.13 -0.29 -57.59
C ARG A 209 10.62 0.84 -58.49
#